data_AF-A0AA51JBB1-F1
#
_entry.id   AF-A0AA51JBB1-F1
#
_cell.length_a   1.000
_cell.length_b   1.000
_cell.length_c   1.000
_cell.angle_alpha   90.00
_cell.angle_beta   90.00
_cell.angle_gamma   90.00
#
_symmetry.space_group_name_H-M   'P 1'
#
loop_
_entity.id
_entity.type
_entity.pdbx_description
1 polymer ?
#
loop_
_entity_poly.entity_id
_entity_poly.type
_entity_poly.pdbx_seq_one_letter_code
_entity_poly.pdbx_strand_id
1 'polypeptide(L)' 'QCALVNQHMKQLSQLYPYTKFLKAIAQTCIPNFPERNLPSVFVYFEGDMKKQFVGPQELRGTSLTCDG' A
#
# COMPACT_ATOMS: atom_id res chain seq x y z
N GLN A 1 2.79 5.14 -10.13
CA GLN A 1 1.68 4.46 -9.43
C GLN A 1 1.83 4.48 -7.91
N CYS A 2 3.01 4.28 -7.31
CA CYS A 2 3.21 4.44 -5.87
C CYS A 2 2.72 5.79 -5.31
N ALA A 3 2.91 6.89 -6.05
CA ALA A 3 2.42 8.21 -5.67
C ALA A 3 0.88 8.26 -5.52
N LEU A 4 0.15 7.61 -6.43
CA LEU A 4 -1.32 7.54 -6.40
C LEU A 4 -1.80 6.77 -5.17
N VAL A 5 -1.22 5.59 -4.91
CA VAL A 5 -1.53 4.80 -3.70
C VAL A 5 -1.23 5.61 -2.44
N ASN A 6 -0.09 6.28 -2.37
CA ASN A 6 0.27 7.13 -1.23
C ASN A 6 -0.71 8.29 -1.00
N GLN A 7 -1.22 8.91 -2.08
CA GLN A 7 -2.23 9.97 -1.98
C GLN A 7 -3.52 9.43 -1.35
N HIS A 8 -4.01 8.27 -1.80
CA HIS A 8 -5.19 7.64 -1.24
C HIS A 8 -4.99 7.19 0.21
N MET A 9 -3.84 6.59 0.53
CA MET A 9 -3.51 6.21 1.91
C MET A 9 -3.51 7.42 2.85
N LYS A 10 -3.08 8.60 2.38
CA LYS A 10 -3.16 9.83 3.17
C LYS A 10 -4.61 10.22 3.46
N GLN A 11 -5.51 10.14 2.46
CA GLN A 11 -6.93 10.42 2.64
C GLN A 11 -7.58 9.43 3.62
N LEU A 12 -7.37 8.13 3.41
CA LEU A 12 -7.89 7.07 4.27
C LEU A 12 -7.37 7.19 5.72
N SER A 13 -6.11 7.60 5.91
CA SER A 13 -5.56 7.78 7.26
C SER A 13 -6.29 8.84 8.09
N GLN A 14 -6.91 9.83 7.44
CA GLN A 14 -7.71 10.85 8.12
C GLN A 14 -9.12 10.34 8.48
N LEU A 15 -9.68 9.45 7.65
CA LEU A 15 -11.02 8.87 7.85
C LEU A 15 -11.01 7.71 8.86
N TYR A 16 -9.91 6.95 8.92
CA TYR A 16 -9.77 5.75 9.76
C TYR A 16 -8.65 5.92 10.80
N PRO A 17 -8.81 6.78 11.82
CA PRO A 17 -7.75 7.14 12.77
C PRO A 17 -7.28 5.98 13.65
N TYR A 18 -8.10 4.94 13.80
CA TYR A 18 -7.74 3.73 14.56
C TYR A 18 -6.91 2.73 13.75
N THR A 19 -6.75 2.96 12.44
CA THR A 19 -5.90 2.14 11.57
C THR A 19 -4.55 2.82 11.39
N LYS A 20 -3.46 2.08 11.61
CA LYS A 20 -2.10 2.58 11.41
C LYS A 20 -1.70 2.51 9.93
N PHE A 21 -1.44 3.67 9.31
CA PHE A 21 -0.93 3.76 7.94
C PHE A 21 0.57 4.08 7.94
N LEU A 22 1.35 3.26 7.24
CA LEU A 22 2.80 3.44 7.09
C LEU A 22 3.19 3.39 5.61
N LYS A 23 4.25 4.11 5.26
CA LYS A 23 4.91 4.01 3.94
C LYS A 23 6.40 3.81 4.13
N ALA A 24 7.02 3.06 3.24
CA ALA A 24 8.46 2.86 3.22
C ALA A 24 8.97 2.74 1.77
N ILE A 25 10.28 2.92 1.59
CA ILE A 25 10.93 2.70 0.30
C ILE A 25 11.33 1.23 0.25
N ALA A 26 10.85 0.48 -0.75
CA ALA A 26 10.99 -0.97 -0.77
C ALA A 26 12.44 -1.44 -0.64
N GLN A 27 13.36 -0.80 -1.36
CA GLN A 27 14.79 -1.15 -1.36
C GLN A 27 15.47 -0.91 0.00
N THR A 28 14.94 -0.03 0.85
CA THR A 28 15.49 0.20 2.20
C THR A 28 14.98 -0.81 3.22
N CYS A 29 13.91 -1.54 2.90
CA CYS A 29 13.28 -2.50 3.81
C CYS A 29 13.57 -3.94 3.42
N ILE A 30 13.63 -4.23 2.12
CA ILE A 30 13.86 -5.58 1.58
C ILE A 30 14.91 -5.45 0.47
N PRO A 31 16.12 -5.99 0.67
CA PRO A 31 17.14 -5.99 -0.36
C PRO A 31 16.64 -6.65 -1.65
N ASN A 32 16.85 -5.99 -2.78
CA ASN A 32 16.48 -6.48 -4.12
C ASN A 32 14.97 -6.78 -4.28
N PHE A 33 14.11 -6.02 -3.62
CA PHE A 33 12.67 -6.16 -3.82
C PHE A 33 12.31 -5.88 -5.29
N PRO A 34 11.64 -6.81 -6.00
CA PRO A 34 11.42 -6.64 -7.45
C PRO A 34 10.56 -5.43 -7.77
N GLU A 35 11.00 -4.57 -8.70
CA GLU A 35 10.24 -3.37 -9.08
C GLU A 35 8.85 -3.69 -9.62
N ARG A 36 8.69 -4.83 -10.33
CA ARG A 36 7.38 -5.29 -10.83
C ARG A 36 6.34 -5.52 -9.73
N ASN A 37 6.79 -5.73 -8.49
CA ASN A 37 5.92 -5.92 -7.33
C ASN A 37 5.45 -4.57 -6.76
N LEU A 38 5.93 -3.44 -7.26
CA LEU A 38 5.49 -2.12 -6.82
C LEU A 38 4.31 -1.60 -7.66
N PRO A 39 3.35 -0.89 -7.05
CA PRO A 39 3.21 -0.68 -5.59
C PRO A 39 2.80 -1.98 -4.87
N SER A 40 3.20 -2.11 -3.60
CA SER A 40 2.77 -3.20 -2.72
C SER A 40 2.11 -2.63 -1.46
N VAL A 41 1.03 -3.25 -1.00
CA VAL A 41 0.34 -2.93 0.26
C VAL A 41 0.19 -4.21 1.07
N PHE A 42 0.64 -4.17 2.33
CA PHE A 42 0.54 -5.27 3.28
C PHE A 42 -0.34 -4.86 4.45
N VAL A 43 -1.35 -5.66 4.76
CA VAL A 43 -2.29 -5.42 5.86
C VAL A 43 -2.01 -6.42 6.97
N TYR A 44 -1.80 -5.91 8.18
CA TYR A 44 -1.53 -6.71 9.38
C TYR A 44 -2.57 -6.42 10.46
N PHE A 45 -2.89 -7.44 11.25
CA PHE A 45 -3.72 -7.31 12.45
C PHE A 45 -3.26 -8.34 13.48
N GLU A 46 -3.01 -7.90 14.72
CA GLU A 46 -2.51 -8.77 15.82
C GLU A 46 -1.23 -9.55 15.47
N GLY A 47 -0.31 -8.93 14.74
CA GLY A 47 0.96 -9.53 14.33
C GLY A 47 0.87 -10.44 13.10
N ASP A 48 -0.33 -10.84 12.69
CA ASP A 48 -0.54 -11.66 11.49
C ASP A 48 -0.71 -10.82 10.24
N MET A 49 -0.18 -11.33 9.13
CA MET A 49 -0.46 -10.81 7.80
C MET A 49 -1.86 -11.26 7.34
N LYS A 50 -2.77 -10.31 7.15
CA LYS A 50 -4.16 -10.58 6.75
C LYS A 50 -4.39 -10.45 5.24
N LYS A 51 -3.69 -9.54 4.56
CA LYS A 51 -3.81 -9.35 3.11
C LYS A 51 -2.55 -8.75 2.50
N GLN A 52 -2.29 -9.13 1.26
CA GLN A 52 -1.24 -8.55 0.42
C GLN A 52 -1.85 -8.13 -0.91
N PHE A 53 -1.48 -6.95 -1.38
CA PHE A 53 -1.73 -6.49 -2.74
C PHE A 53 -0.36 -6.22 -3.34
N VAL A 54 0.02 -6.98 -4.36
CA VAL A 54 1.38 -6.95 -4.90
C VAL A 54 1.32 -6.57 -6.37
N GLY A 55 1.94 -5.44 -6.69
CA GLY A 55 2.07 -4.92 -8.04
C GLY A 55 0.82 -4.18 -8.54
N PRO A 56 0.93 -3.61 -9.75
CA PRO A 56 -0.10 -2.75 -10.33
C PRO A 56 -1.46 -3.42 -10.50
N GLN A 57 -1.48 -4.71 -10.88
CA GLN A 57 -2.70 -5.40 -11.29
C GLN A 57 -3.67 -5.61 -10.13
N GLU A 58 -3.17 -6.06 -8.98
CA GLU A 58 -3.94 -6.21 -7.73
C GLU A 58 -4.50 -4.86 -7.24
N LEU A 59 -3.86 -3.75 -7.62
CA LEU A 59 -4.24 -2.40 -7.24
C LEU A 59 -4.90 -1.63 -8.38
N ARG A 60 -5.44 -2.30 -9.41
CA ARG A 60 -6.18 -1.68 -10.53
C ARG A 60 -5.39 -0.62 -11.32
N GLY A 61 -4.07 -0.61 -11.21
CA GLY A 61 -3.17 0.28 -11.92
C GLY A 61 -3.51 1.76 -11.75
N THR A 62 -3.64 2.47 -12.87
CA THR A 62 -4.03 3.90 -12.89
C THR A 62 -5.52 4.14 -12.72
N SER A 63 -6.33 3.08 -12.76
CA SER A 63 -7.79 3.15 -12.54
C SER A 63 -8.18 2.96 -11.08
N LEU A 64 -7.21 2.95 -10.17
CA LEU A 64 -7.46 2.92 -8.73
C LEU A 64 -8.20 4.19 -8.31
N THR A 65 -9.34 4.03 -7.66
CA THR A 65 -10.14 5.10 -7.06
C THR A 65 -10.09 5.01 -5.54
N CYS A 66 -10.38 6.12 -4.87
CA CYS A 66 -10.56 6.15 -3.41
C CYS A 66 -11.92 6.76 -3.13
N ASP A 67 -12.84 5.90 -2.69
CA ASP A 67 -14.15 6.32 -2.22
C ASP A 67 -14.01 6.65 -0.72
N GLY A 68 -14.49 7.83 -0.33
CA GLY A 68 -14.39 8.37 1.04
C GLY A 68 -15.55 7.94 1.92
#